data_AF-A0A4S8LE34-F1
#
_entry.id   AF-A0A4S8LE34-F1
#
_cell.length_a   1.000
_cell.length_b   1.000
_cell.length_c   1.000
_cell.angle_alpha   90.00
_cell.angle_beta   90.00
_cell.angle_gamma   90.00
#
_symmetry.space_group_name_H-M   'P 1'
#
loop_
_entity.id
_entity.type
_entity.pdbx_description
1 polymer ?
#
loop_
_entity_poly.entity_id
_entity_poly.type
_entity_poly.pdbx_seq_one_letter_code
_entity_poly.pdbx_strand_id
1 'polypeptide(L)'
;TKMFEDNQRPLTHEVIPLMDTISHKLDDIRDNTEEHHLVRVAAQKGAALLNKYYSKTDDTFIYRAAMLMHPSFKTAYFENAGWPLSWVQAAKKSLTDHWEHWYK
;
A
#
# COMPACT_ATOMS: atom_id res chain seq x y z
N THR A 1 -5.30 14.43 -4.21
CA THR A 1 -5.89 13.57 -3.15
C THR A 1 -5.84 14.40 -1.90
N LYS A 2 -6.97 15.00 -1.50
CA LYS A 2 -6.97 16.12 -0.54
C LYS A 2 -6.19 15.85 0.76
N MET A 3 -6.15 14.60 1.24
CA MET A 3 -5.40 14.21 2.44
C MET A 3 -3.90 14.54 2.40
N PHE A 4 -3.23 14.46 1.25
CA PHE A 4 -1.80 14.78 1.13
C PHE A 4 -1.56 16.22 0.64
N GLU A 5 -2.56 16.85 0.03
CA GLU A 5 -2.46 18.23 -0.45
C GLU A 5 -2.55 19.24 0.71
N ASP A 6 -3.34 18.94 1.74
CA ASP A 6 -3.52 19.82 2.90
C ASP A 6 -2.53 19.54 4.05
N ASN A 7 -1.83 18.40 4.01
CA ASN A 7 -0.96 17.95 5.10
C ASN A 7 0.53 18.16 4.76
N GLN A 8 1.17 19.16 5.38
CA GLN A 8 2.59 19.47 5.15
C GLN A 8 3.55 18.32 5.52
N ARG A 9 3.08 17.31 6.28
CA ARG A 9 3.87 16.15 6.69
C ARG A 9 2.99 14.89 6.68
N PRO A 10 2.93 14.17 5.56
CA PRO A 10 2.22 12.90 5.54
C PRO A 10 2.86 11.90 6.50
N LEU A 11 2.03 11.17 7.24
CA LEU A 11 2.46 10.15 8.18
C LEU A 11 2.81 8.88 7.42
N THR A 12 3.77 8.12 7.94
CA THR A 12 4.27 6.89 7.28
C THR A 12 3.19 5.84 7.08
N HIS A 13 2.20 5.78 7.99
CA HIS A 13 1.07 4.86 7.86
C HIS A 13 0.05 5.27 6.78
N GLU A 14 0.07 6.51 6.28
CA GLU A 14 -0.89 6.97 5.27
C GLU A 14 -0.48 6.56 3.84
N VAL A 15 0.79 6.21 3.65
CA VAL A 15 1.36 5.91 2.33
C VAL A 15 0.74 4.65 1.73
N ILE A 16 0.71 3.54 2.48
CA ILE A 16 0.15 2.26 2.00
C ILE A 16 -1.34 2.42 1.65
N PRO A 17 -2.22 2.96 2.52
CA PRO A 17 -3.62 3.17 2.19
C PRO A 17 -3.87 4.08 0.99
N LEU A 18 -3.05 5.12 0.82
CA LEU A 18 -3.13 5.97 -0.35
C LEU A 18 -2.80 5.19 -1.62
N MET A 19 -1.70 4.45 -1.62
CA MET A 19 -1.29 3.66 -2.79
C MET A 19 -2.34 2.60 -3.14
N ASP A 20 -2.91 1.92 -2.15
CA ASP A 20 -4.02 0.97 -2.35
C ASP A 20 -5.24 1.67 -2.95
N THR A 21 -5.58 2.87 -2.47
CA THR A 21 -6.70 3.66 -3.03
C THR A 21 -6.47 4.03 -4.50
N ILE A 22 -5.24 4.39 -4.87
CA ILE A 22 -4.90 4.72 -6.26
C ILE A 22 -4.92 3.45 -7.11
N SER A 23 -4.43 2.32 -6.59
CA SER A 23 -4.45 1.05 -7.31
C SER A 23 -5.88 0.63 -7.64
N HIS A 24 -6.77 0.59 -6.64
CA HIS A 24 -8.16 0.24 -6.85
C HIS A 24 -8.83 1.12 -7.91
N LYS A 25 -8.61 2.44 -7.88
CA LYS A 25 -9.17 3.34 -8.92
C LYS A 25 -8.63 3.05 -10.31
N LEU A 26 -7.36 2.69 -10.43
CA LEU A 26 -6.76 2.34 -11.72
C LEU A 26 -7.27 0.99 -12.22
N ASP A 27 -7.47 0.03 -11.32
CA ASP A 27 -8.06 -1.28 -11.61
C ASP A 27 -9.52 -1.12 -12.06
N ASP A 28 -10.31 -0.31 -11.37
CA ASP A 28 -11.70 0.01 -11.73
C ASP A 28 -11.80 0.60 -13.15
N ILE A 29 -10.93 1.57 -13.48
CA ILE A 29 -10.90 2.19 -14.82
C ILE A 29 -10.43 1.19 -15.88
N ARG A 30 -9.45 0.34 -15.56
CA ARG A 30 -8.94 -0.68 -16.47
C ARG A 30 -10.02 -1.71 -16.82
N ASP A 31 -10.79 -2.14 -15.84
CA ASP A 31 -11.76 -3.22 -15.95
C ASP A 31 -13.14 -2.73 -16.44
N ASN A 32 -13.40 -1.42 -16.40
CA ASN A 32 -14.59 -0.82 -16.99
C ASN A 32 -14.58 -0.90 -18.52
N THR A 33 -15.44 -1.73 -19.10
CA THR A 33 -15.59 -1.89 -20.55
C THR A 33 -16.34 -0.74 -21.24
N GLU A 34 -16.99 0.13 -20.48
CA GLU A 34 -17.65 1.34 -21.00
C GLU A 34 -16.64 2.48 -21.26
N GLU A 35 -15.47 2.42 -20.63
CA GLU A 35 -14.41 3.40 -20.82
C GLU A 35 -13.69 3.23 -22.17
N HIS A 36 -13.20 4.35 -22.69
CA HIS A 36 -12.48 4.35 -23.96
C HIS A 36 -11.21 3.49 -23.88
N HIS A 37 -10.91 2.72 -24.93
CA HIS A 37 -9.76 1.80 -24.96
C HIS A 37 -8.43 2.49 -24.55
N LEU A 38 -8.19 3.72 -25.03
CA LEU A 38 -6.99 4.49 -24.66
C LEU A 38 -6.92 4.83 -23.16
N VAL A 39 -8.06 5.09 -22.52
CA VAL A 39 -8.13 5.38 -21.08
C VAL A 39 -7.78 4.13 -20.28
N ARG A 40 -8.30 2.98 -20.69
CA ARG A 40 -7.98 1.67 -20.07
C ARG A 40 -6.49 1.32 -20.21
N VAL A 41 -5.90 1.56 -21.37
CA VAL A 41 -4.45 1.38 -21.59
C VAL A 41 -3.63 2.36 -20.75
N ALA A 42 -4.07 3.61 -20.62
CA ALA A 42 -3.42 4.59 -19.75
C ALA A 42 -3.49 4.16 -18.27
N ALA A 43 -4.64 3.66 -17.81
CA ALA A 43 -4.83 3.12 -16.46
C ALA A 43 -3.91 1.92 -16.20
N GLN A 44 -3.80 0.99 -17.16
CA GLN A 44 -2.88 -0.14 -17.07
C GLN A 44 -1.41 0.31 -16.94
N LYS A 45 -0.98 1.30 -17.71
CA LYS A 45 0.37 1.89 -17.58
C LYS A 45 0.56 2.58 -16.23
N GLY A 46 -0.47 3.29 -15.75
CA GLY A 46 -0.48 3.90 -14.43
C GLY A 46 -0.31 2.87 -13.32
N ALA A 47 -1.03 1.74 -13.39
CA ALA A 47 -0.95 0.65 -12.43
C ALA A 47 0.47 0.02 -12.42
N ALA A 48 1.06 -0.19 -13.59
CA ALA A 48 2.44 -0.68 -13.70
C ALA A 48 3.46 0.28 -13.05
N LEU A 49 3.29 1.59 -13.24
CA LEU A 49 4.13 2.60 -12.61
C LEU A 49 3.92 2.65 -11.09
N LEU A 50 2.67 2.57 -10.63
CA LEU A 50 2.34 2.52 -9.21
C LEU A 50 2.98 1.30 -8.55
N ASN A 51 2.87 0.12 -9.16
CA ASN A 51 3.48 -1.11 -8.65
C ASN A 51 5.01 -0.98 -8.49
N LYS A 52 5.69 -0.28 -9.41
CA LYS A 52 7.13 0.03 -9.28
C LYS A 52 7.45 0.88 -8.05
N TYR A 53 6.58 1.80 -7.67
CA TYR A 53 6.77 2.58 -6.44
C TYR A 53 6.31 1.80 -5.21
N TYR A 54 5.29 0.95 -5.35
CA TYR A 54 4.81 0.08 -4.29
C TYR A 54 5.91 -0.87 -3.83
N SER A 55 6.65 -1.47 -4.77
CA SER A 55 7.78 -2.33 -4.44
C SER A 55 8.90 -1.60 -3.67
N LYS A 56 9.01 -0.27 -3.80
CA LYS A 56 9.97 0.52 -2.99
C LYS A 56 9.54 0.67 -1.54
N THR A 57 8.25 0.56 -1.24
CA THR A 57 7.79 0.53 0.15
C THR A 57 8.21 -0.77 0.84
N ASP A 58 8.47 -1.82 0.06
CA ASP A 58 8.97 -3.11 0.57
C ASP A 58 10.48 -3.10 0.87
N ASP A 59 11.23 -2.18 0.24
CA ASP A 59 12.67 -1.99 0.51
C ASP A 59 12.94 -1.56 1.96
N THR A 60 11.94 -0.94 2.61
CA THR A 60 12.04 -0.49 4.02
C THR A 60 10.89 -1.03 4.85
N PHE A 61 11.18 -1.77 5.92
CA PHE A 61 10.14 -2.36 6.77
C PHE A 61 9.25 -1.33 7.49
N ILE A 62 9.66 -0.04 7.51
CA ILE A 62 9.05 1.05 8.27
C ILE A 62 7.57 1.26 7.90
N TYR A 63 7.21 1.21 6.62
CA TYR A 63 5.82 1.45 6.19
C TYR A 63 4.88 0.36 6.71
N ARG A 64 5.28 -0.91 6.56
CA ARG A 64 4.52 -2.07 7.04
C ARG A 64 4.48 -2.11 8.57
N ALA A 65 5.58 -1.78 9.24
CA ALA A 65 5.67 -1.69 10.68
C ALA A 65 4.74 -0.59 11.24
N ALA A 66 4.74 0.59 10.64
CA ALA A 66 3.88 1.70 11.04
C ALA A 66 2.40 1.30 10.98
N MET A 67 1.99 0.58 9.93
CA MET A 67 0.64 0.04 9.79
C MET A 67 0.32 -1.03 10.85
N LEU A 68 1.22 -1.99 11.06
CA LEU A 68 1.04 -3.07 12.05
C LEU A 68 0.94 -2.54 13.49
N MET A 69 1.71 -1.50 13.81
CA MET A 69 1.72 -0.86 15.13
C MET A 69 0.57 0.14 15.31
N HIS A 70 -0.13 0.52 14.24
CA HIS A 70 -1.23 1.48 14.32
C HIS A 70 -2.48 0.84 14.95
N PRO A 71 -3.05 1.41 16.05
CA PRO A 71 -4.15 0.80 16.78
C PRO A 71 -5.40 0.50 15.94
N SER A 72 -5.68 1.34 14.93
CA SER A 72 -6.85 1.22 14.06
C SER A 72 -6.64 0.30 12.86
N PHE A 73 -5.39 0.02 12.45
CA PHE A 73 -5.11 -0.79 11.26
C PHE A 73 -4.73 -2.22 11.63
N LYS A 74 -3.64 -2.37 12.40
CA LYS A 74 -3.09 -3.68 12.79
C LYS A 74 -3.04 -4.62 11.57
N THR A 75 -3.44 -5.87 11.74
CA THR A 75 -3.53 -6.86 10.67
C THR A 75 -4.85 -6.81 9.92
N ALA A 76 -5.90 -6.32 10.60
CA ALA A 76 -7.25 -6.22 10.04
C ALA A 76 -7.29 -5.35 8.79
N TYR A 77 -6.46 -4.30 8.72
CA TYR A 77 -6.33 -3.50 7.51
C TYR A 77 -5.90 -4.33 6.30
N PHE A 78 -4.84 -5.12 6.43
CA PHE A 78 -4.30 -5.89 5.30
C PHE A 78 -5.26 -7.00 4.87
N GLU A 79 -5.96 -7.61 5.83
CA GLU A 79 -7.02 -8.59 5.56
C GLU A 79 -8.17 -7.95 4.76
N ASN A 80 -8.63 -6.76 5.18
CA ASN A 80 -9.69 -6.02 4.49
C ASN A 80 -9.25 -5.47 3.12
N ALA A 81 -7.97 -5.12 2.97
CA ALA A 81 -7.38 -4.67 1.73
C ALA A 81 -7.11 -5.83 0.74
N GLY A 82 -7.45 -7.07 1.10
CA GLY A 82 -7.30 -8.24 0.23
C GLY A 82 -5.85 -8.67 0.02
N TRP A 83 -4.93 -8.29 0.91
CA TRP A 83 -3.54 -8.69 0.79
C TRP A 83 -3.37 -10.20 1.00
N PRO A 84 -2.44 -10.85 0.27
CA PRO A 84 -2.10 -12.24 0.50
C PRO A 84 -1.65 -12.47 1.96
N LEU A 85 -2.13 -13.55 2.57
CA LEU A 85 -1.76 -13.91 3.94
C LEU A 85 -0.23 -14.04 4.12
N SER A 86 0.46 -14.52 3.08
CA SER A 86 1.93 -14.63 3.05
C SER A 86 2.62 -13.28 3.20
N TRP A 87 2.05 -12.20 2.65
CA TRP A 87 2.59 -10.84 2.77
C TRP A 87 2.39 -10.27 4.16
N VAL A 88 1.22 -10.51 4.76
CA VAL A 88 0.94 -10.13 6.16
C VAL A 88 1.89 -10.85 7.12
N GLN A 89 2.12 -12.14 6.88
CA GLN A 89 3.08 -12.93 7.66
C GLN A 89 4.52 -12.44 7.49
N ALA A 90 4.93 -12.11 6.26
CA ALA A 90 6.25 -11.55 5.99
C ALA A 90 6.43 -10.21 6.72
N ALA A 91 5.43 -9.33 6.70
CA ALA A 91 5.47 -8.06 7.42
C ALA A 91 5.60 -8.24 8.94
N LYS A 92 4.85 -9.17 9.54
CA LYS A 92 4.97 -9.52 10.97
C LYS A 92 6.38 -10.05 11.29
N LYS A 93 6.88 -10.96 10.47
CA LYS A 93 8.20 -11.56 10.66
C LYS A 93 9.30 -10.50 10.60
N SER A 94 9.30 -9.64 9.58
CA SER A 94 10.26 -8.54 9.49
C SER A 94 10.23 -7.63 10.71
N LEU A 95 9.04 -7.36 11.27
CA LEU A 95 8.91 -6.55 12.49
C LEU A 95 9.50 -7.26 13.72
N THR A 96 9.20 -8.54 13.89
CA THR A 96 9.75 -9.35 15.00
C THR A 96 11.26 -9.49 14.89
N ASP A 97 11.79 -9.83 13.71
CA ASP A 97 13.22 -9.97 13.46
C ASP A 97 13.96 -8.65 13.76
N HIS A 98 13.38 -7.51 13.37
CA HIS A 98 13.95 -6.20 13.70
C HIS A 98 13.95 -5.92 15.21
N TRP A 99 12.85 -6.23 15.91
CA TRP A 99 12.78 -6.06 17.36
C TRP A 99 13.81 -6.94 18.09
N GLU A 100 13.94 -8.20 17.68
CA GLU A 100 14.91 -9.13 18.27
C GLU A 100 16.37 -8.74 18.01
N HIS A 101 16.66 -8.13 16.85
CA HIS A 101 18.03 -7.74 16.53
C HIS A 101 18.48 -6.48 17.28
N TRP A 102 17.58 -5.52 17.51
CA TRP A 102 17.95 -4.19 18.02
C TRP A 102 17.55 -3.92 19.47
N TYR A 103 16.55 -4.63 20.01
CA TYR A 103 15.93 -4.28 21.30
C TYR A 103 15.89 -5.43 22.31
N LYS A 104 16.30 -6.64 21.94
CA LYS A 104 16.36 -7.81 22.80
C LYS A 104 17.81 -8.16 23.10
#